data_AF-A0A366IE11-F1
#
_entry.id   AF-A0A366IE11-F1
#
_cell.length_a   1.000
_cell.length_b   1.000
_cell.length_c   1.000
_cell.angle_alpha   90.00
_cell.angle_beta   90.00
_cell.angle_gamma   90.00
#
_symmetry.space_group_name_H-M   'P 1'
#
loop_
_entity.id
_entity.type
_entity.pdbx_description
1 polymer ?
#
loop_
_entity_poly.entity_id
_entity_poly.type
_entity_poly.pdbx_seq_one_letter_code
_entity_poly.pdbx_strand_id
1 'polypeptide(L)' 'MATKSILKNINIKEKNSGRRLVLALENAKNKKSKEVTYKKSYSEISKDQIKEIFKVTDDNDRV' A
#
# COMPACT_ATOMS: atom_id res chain seq x y z
N MET A 1 0.69 -3.47 9.70
CA MET A 1 0.20 -4.53 8.79
C MET A 1 -0.87 -3.92 7.90
N ALA A 2 -1.04 -4.43 6.68
CA ALA A 2 -1.48 -3.74 5.44
C ALA A 2 -0.33 -3.09 4.65
N THR A 3 0.56 -2.32 5.28
CA THR A 3 1.71 -1.70 4.56
C THR A 3 2.75 -2.73 4.08
N LYS A 4 3.03 -3.77 4.87
CA LYS A 4 3.92 -4.89 4.46
C LYS A 4 3.29 -5.87 3.48
N SER A 5 1.96 -5.87 3.28
CA SER A 5 1.29 -6.85 2.41
C SER A 5 1.04 -6.34 0.99
N ILE A 6 0.99 -5.01 0.79
CA ILE A 6 0.80 -4.43 -0.57
C ILE A 6 2.04 -4.63 -1.46
N LEU A 7 3.22 -4.76 -0.86
CA LEU A 7 4.50 -4.99 -1.55
C LEU A 7 4.89 -6.47 -1.69
N LYS A 8 4.04 -7.39 -1.21
CA LYS A 8 4.35 -8.83 -1.26
C LYS A 8 3.78 -9.44 -2.53
N ASN A 9 4.60 -10.21 -3.23
CA ASN A 9 4.14 -11.05 -4.34
C ASN A 9 3.15 -12.09 -3.81
N ILE A 10 1.91 -12.05 -4.32
CA ILE A 10 0.87 -13.04 -3.99
C ILE A 10 0.90 -14.11 -5.08
N ASN A 11 1.48 -15.27 -4.76
CA ASN A 11 1.52 -16.41 -5.68
C ASN A 11 0.38 -17.39 -5.35
N ILE A 12 -0.62 -17.49 -6.23
CA ILE A 12 -1.80 -18.34 -6.02
C ILE A 12 -1.66 -19.59 -6.87
N LYS A 13 -1.34 -20.71 -6.22
CA LYS A 13 -1.11 -22.00 -6.90
C LYS A 13 -2.40 -22.80 -7.10
N GLU A 14 -3.40 -22.56 -6.27
CA GLU A 14 -4.66 -23.32 -6.29
C GLU A 14 -5.75 -22.58 -7.06
N LYS A 15 -6.39 -23.31 -7.98
CA LYS A 15 -7.48 -22.79 -8.84
C LYS A 15 -8.64 -22.21 -8.02
N ASN A 16 -8.99 -22.84 -6.91
CA ASN A 16 -10.10 -22.39 -6.06
C ASN A 16 -9.79 -21.06 -5.37
N SER A 17 -8.57 -20.93 -4.84
CA SER A 17 -8.09 -19.71 -4.19
C SER A 17 -8.07 -18.50 -5.14
N GLY A 18 -7.69 -18.72 -6.41
CA GLY A 18 -7.73 -17.67 -7.44
C GLY A 18 -9.15 -17.18 -7.73
N ARG A 19 -10.09 -18.11 -7.90
CA ARG A 19 -11.51 -17.78 -8.12
C ARG A 19 -12.11 -17.02 -6.94
N ARG A 20 -11.81 -17.45 -5.72
CA ARG A 20 -12.28 -16.77 -4.50
C ARG A 20 -11.72 -15.35 -4.39
N LEU A 21 -10.48 -15.13 -4.80
CA LEU A 21 -9.90 -13.78 -4.83
C LEU A 21 -10.62 -12.88 -5.83
N VAL A 22 -10.81 -13.33 -7.07
CA VAL A 22 -11.52 -12.56 -8.11
C VAL A 22 -12.93 -12.21 -7.63
N LEU A 23 -13.67 -13.19 -7.14
CA LEU A 23 -15.03 -12.99 -6.62
C LEU A 23 -15.05 -12.04 -5.42
N ALA A 24 -14.05 -12.08 -4.54
CA ALA A 24 -13.93 -11.14 -3.43
C ALA A 24 -13.68 -9.69 -3.91
N LEU A 25 -12.85 -9.50 -4.94
CA LEU A 25 -12.57 -8.19 -5.53
C LEU A 25 -13.80 -7.61 -6.24
N GLU A 26 -14.50 -8.42 -7.03
CA GLU A 26 -15.74 -8.02 -7.71
C GLU A 26 -16.82 -7.60 -6.70
N ASN A 27 -16.99 -8.38 -5.63
CA ASN A 27 -17.91 -8.03 -4.56
C ASN A 27 -17.46 -6.80 -3.74
N ALA A 28 -16.16 -6.56 -3.62
CA ALA A 28 -15.62 -5.39 -2.93
C ALA A 28 -15.83 -4.11 -3.73
N LYS A 29 -15.81 -4.16 -5.08
CA LYS A 29 -16.09 -3.00 -5.94
C LYS A 29 -17.42 -2.33 -5.63
N ASN A 30 -18.44 -3.12 -5.28
CA ASN A 30 -19.78 -2.63 -4.96
C ASN A 30 -19.96 -2.29 -3.48
N LYS A 31 -18.95 -2.51 -2.63
CA LYS A 31 -18.98 -2.15 -1.22
C LYS A 31 -18.41 -0.74 -1.06
N LYS A 32 -19.18 0.15 -0.41
CA LYS A 32 -18.68 1.47 -0.04
C LYS A 32 -17.43 1.31 0.82
N SER A 33 -16.35 2.00 0.45
CA SER A 33 -15.15 2.02 1.28
C SER A 33 -15.55 2.58 2.66
N LYS A 34 -15.03 1.97 3.72
CA LYS A 34 -15.17 2.58 5.04
C LYS A 34 -14.48 3.94 4.98
N GLU A 35 -15.20 4.98 5.39
CA GLU A 35 -14.61 6.28 5.65
C GLU A 35 -13.61 6.10 6.79
N VAL A 36 -12.33 6.20 6.47
CA VAL A 36 -11.25 6.06 7.45
C VAL A 36 -11.21 7.36 8.24
N THR A 37 -11.94 7.39 9.36
CA THR A 37 -11.82 8.48 10.32
C THR A 37 -10.49 8.31 11.06
N TYR A 38 -9.53 9.20 10.77
CA TYR A 38 -8.25 9.25 11.47
C TYR A 38 -8.50 9.54 12.96
N LYS A 39 -8.29 8.53 13.82
CA LYS A 39 -8.52 8.65 15.27
C LYS A 39 -7.38 9.34 16.02
N LYS A 40 -6.24 9.59 15.38
CA LYS A 40 -5.04 10.19 15.98
C LYS A 40 -4.54 11.31 15.09
N SER A 41 -3.87 12.30 15.68
CA SER A 41 -3.17 13.36 14.95
C SER A 41 -2.30 12.73 13.87
N TYR A 42 -2.61 13.04 12.61
CA TYR A 42 -1.82 12.63 11.46
C TYR A 42 -1.11 13.86 10.91
N SER A 43 0.09 13.66 10.39
CA SER A 43 0.80 14.65 9.59
C SER A 43 0.97 14.07 8.20
N GLU A 44 0.57 14.84 7.19
CA GLU A 44 0.90 14.55 5.81
C GLU A 44 2.37 14.92 5.58
N ILE A 45 3.13 14.02 4.98
CA ILE A 45 4.56 14.19 4.73
C ILE A 45 4.75 14.22 3.21
N SER A 46 5.38 15.29 2.71
CA SER A 46 5.70 15.45 1.29
C SER A 46 6.93 14.62 0.89
N LYS A 47 7.14 14.43 -0.41
CA LYS A 47 8.29 13.69 -0.96
C LYS A 47 9.64 14.25 -0.46
N ASP A 48 9.73 15.56 -0.34
CA ASP A 48 10.95 16.24 0.09
C ASP A 48 11.25 15.98 1.57
N GLN A 49 10.22 16.02 2.42
CA GLN A 49 10.34 15.68 3.84
C GLN A 49 10.70 14.19 4.06
N ILE A 50 10.22 13.29 3.18
CA ILE A 50 10.64 11.87 3.21
C ILE A 50 12.15 11.77 2.92
N LYS A 51 12.67 12.52 1.94
CA LYS A 51 14.11 12.52 1.63
C LYS A 51 14.95 12.98 2.83
N GLU A 52 14.50 14.00 3.56
CA GLU A 52 15.14 14.49 4.78
C GLU A 52 15.15 13.44 5.90
N ILE A 53 14.01 12.79 6.15
CA ILE A 53 13.86 11.76 7.20
C ILE A 53 14.80 10.58 6.94
N PHE A 54 14.89 10.13 5.68
CA PHE A 54 15.70 8.97 5.31
C PHE A 54 17.14 9.33 4.91
N LYS A 55 17.52 10.61 4.97
CA LYS A 55 18.84 11.13 4.54
C LYS A 55 19.27 10.57 3.18
N VAL A 56 18.32 10.38 2.27
CA VAL A 56 18.63 9.92 0.91
C VAL A 56 19.16 11.12 0.15
N THR A 57 20.48 11.28 0.17
CA THR A 57 21.18 12.11 -0.80
C THR A 57 20.92 11.52 -2.18
N ASP A 58 20.41 12.34 -3.09
CA ASP A 58 20.23 11.97 -4.49
C ASP A 58 21.58 11.47 -5.02
N ASP A 59 21.67 10.20 -5.45
CA ASP A 59 22.87 9.55 -5.99
C ASP A 59 23.30 10.14 -7.36
N ASN A 60 23.12 11.44 -7.57
CA ASN A 60 23.55 12.19 -8.75
C ASN A 60 24.80 13.06 -8.49
N ASP A 61 25.42 12.96 -7.31
CA ASP A 61 26.64 13.70 -6.93
C ASP A 61 27.86 12.78 -6.70
N ARG A 62 27.94 11.68 -7.48
CA ARG A 62 29.19 10.93 -7.65
C ARG A 62 29.71 11.18 -9.06
N VAL A 63 30.35 12.35 -9.23
CA VAL A 63 31.33 12.59 -10.29
C VAL A 63 32.64 11.92 -9.91
#